data_AF-A0A9X9WLZ2-F1
#
_entry.id   AF-A0A9X9WLZ2-F1
#
_cell.length_a   1.000
_cell.length_b   1.000
_cell.length_c   1.000
_cell.angle_alpha   90.00
_cell.angle_beta   90.00
_cell.angle_gamma   90.00
#
_symmetry.space_group_name_H-M   'P 1'
#
loop_
_entity.id
_entity.type
_entity.pdbx_description
1 polymer ?
#
loop_
_entity_poly.entity_id
_entity_poly.type
_entity_poly.pdbx_seq_one_letter_code
_entity_poly.pdbx_strand_id
1 'polypeptide(L)'
;MSAAPRPESSPRLEPFRLRGANFNLLVLRLLDPRPEVVVPAIGDQFRRAPGFLRFAPVVLGLGDLDVPANAVDFEGLVKGLRELTIVPIGTTGGTPELRNAAMAFGLPPIRGAGGRESDEPLPEAA
;
A
#
# COMPACT_ATOMS: atom_id res chain seq x y z
N MET A 1 -0.34 -59.85 -26.99
CA MET A 1 -1.15 -58.64 -26.76
C MET A 1 -0.20 -57.52 -26.35
N SER A 2 0.29 -56.70 -27.30
CA SER A 2 1.12 -55.54 -27.00
C SER A 2 0.24 -54.38 -26.59
N ALA A 3 0.32 -53.97 -25.32
CA ALA A 3 -0.29 -52.72 -24.88
C ALA A 3 0.48 -51.56 -25.51
N ALA A 4 -0.23 -50.67 -26.20
CA ALA A 4 0.34 -49.44 -26.74
C ALA A 4 0.92 -48.55 -25.62
N PRO A 5 2.03 -47.84 -25.85
CA PRO A 5 2.57 -46.90 -24.87
C PRO A 5 1.55 -45.78 -24.63
N ARG A 6 1.31 -45.46 -23.35
CA ARG A 6 0.49 -44.31 -22.95
C ARG A 6 1.13 -43.03 -23.49
N PRO A 7 0.36 -42.05 -23.98
CA PRO A 7 0.93 -40.77 -24.36
C PRO A 7 1.59 -40.16 -23.12
N GLU A 8 2.91 -39.97 -23.20
CA GLU A 8 3.68 -39.25 -22.20
C GLU A 8 3.07 -37.86 -22.07
N SER A 9 2.53 -37.55 -20.90
CA SER A 9 2.01 -36.22 -20.62
C SER A 9 3.18 -35.26 -20.65
N SER A 10 3.31 -34.49 -21.73
CA SER A 10 4.26 -33.38 -21.80
C SER A 10 4.12 -32.54 -20.53
N PRO A 11 5.22 -32.20 -19.83
CA PRO A 11 5.13 -31.37 -18.64
C PRO A 11 4.45 -30.07 -19.06
N ARG A 12 3.25 -29.82 -18.53
CA ARG A 12 2.57 -28.54 -18.71
C ARG A 12 3.48 -27.50 -18.09
N LEU A 13 4.16 -26.73 -18.93
CA LEU A 13 4.89 -25.54 -18.51
C LEU A 13 3.84 -24.60 -17.92
N GLU A 14 3.83 -24.49 -16.60
CA GLU A 14 2.96 -23.59 -15.85
C GLU A 14 3.82 -22.41 -15.40
N PRO A 15 4.02 -21.40 -16.27
CA PRO A 15 5.04 -20.37 -16.06
C PRO A 15 4.78 -19.45 -14.87
N PHE A 16 3.54 -19.37 -14.37
CA PHE A 16 3.19 -18.60 -13.19
C PHE A 16 2.00 -19.19 -12.45
N ARG A 17 1.94 -18.95 -11.13
CA ARG A 17 0.77 -19.18 -10.28
C ARG A 17 0.57 -17.95 -9.42
N LEU A 18 -0.66 -17.44 -9.37
CA LEU A 18 -1.03 -16.33 -8.52
C LEU A 18 -1.91 -16.84 -7.37
N ARG A 19 -1.52 -16.54 -6.14
CA ARG A 19 -2.32 -16.83 -4.94
C ARG A 19 -2.28 -15.62 -4.03
N GLY A 20 -3.41 -15.31 -3.40
CA GLY A 20 -3.46 -14.35 -2.31
C GLY A 20 -2.66 -14.86 -1.11
N ALA A 21 -1.92 -13.96 -0.47
CA ALA A 21 -1.20 -14.23 0.76
C ALA A 21 -1.44 -13.07 1.74
N ASN A 22 -1.46 -13.39 3.03
CA ASN A 22 -1.58 -12.39 4.08
C ASN A 22 -0.19 -11.98 4.55
N PHE A 23 0.07 -10.68 4.59
CA PHE A 23 1.30 -10.10 5.11
C PHE A 23 1.01 -9.22 6.31
N ASN A 24 1.88 -9.25 7.31
CA ASN A 24 1.87 -8.26 8.38
C ASN A 24 2.70 -7.05 7.93
N LEU A 25 2.05 -5.90 7.81
CA LEU A 25 2.67 -4.66 7.33
C LEU A 25 2.54 -3.58 8.41
N LEU A 26 3.54 -2.69 8.45
CA LEU A 26 3.49 -1.52 9.32
C LEU A 26 2.59 -0.45 8.69
N VAL A 27 1.68 0.10 9.48
CA VAL A 27 0.84 1.23 9.09
C VAL A 27 1.37 2.49 9.75
N LEU A 28 1.87 3.41 8.95
CA LEU A 28 2.27 4.75 9.38
C LEU A 28 1.06 5.68 9.28
N ARG A 29 0.41 5.94 10.40
CA ARG A 29 -0.73 6.86 10.46
C ARG A 29 -0.25 8.30 10.36
N LEU A 30 -0.75 9.01 9.36
CA LEU A 30 -0.48 10.43 9.18
C LEU A 30 -1.45 11.23 10.03
N LEU A 31 -0.90 12.10 10.88
CA LEU A 31 -1.66 13.00 11.75
C LEU A 31 -1.60 14.45 11.28
N ASP A 32 -0.68 14.77 10.37
CA ASP A 32 -0.54 16.09 9.73
C ASP A 32 -0.38 15.86 8.22
N PRO A 33 -1.03 16.66 7.37
CA PRO A 33 -0.94 16.52 5.91
C PRO A 33 0.38 17.01 5.31
N ARG A 34 1.20 17.74 6.08
CA ARG A 34 2.39 18.42 5.57
C ARG A 34 3.64 17.55 5.64
N PRO A 35 4.28 17.22 4.50
CA PRO A 35 5.50 16.42 4.49
C PRO A 35 6.66 17.09 5.22
N GLU A 36 6.74 18.43 5.22
CA GLU A 36 7.77 19.19 5.93
C GLU A 36 7.70 19.06 7.46
N VAL A 37 6.56 18.63 7.99
CA VAL A 37 6.40 18.32 9.43
C VAL A 37 6.60 16.82 9.67
N VAL A 38 5.99 15.99 8.83
CA VAL A 38 5.96 14.53 9.01
C VAL A 38 7.33 13.89 8.78
N VAL A 39 8.01 14.23 7.69
CA VAL A 39 9.27 13.56 7.30
C VAL A 39 10.38 13.78 8.32
N PRO A 40 10.64 15.02 8.82
CA PRO A 40 11.64 15.22 9.88
C PRO A 40 11.28 14.50 11.18
N ALA A 41 10.00 14.51 11.58
CA ALA A 41 9.55 13.84 12.80
C ALA A 41 9.78 12.31 12.75
N ILE A 42 9.51 11.69 11.60
CA ILE A 42 9.84 10.28 11.34
C ILE A 42 11.35 10.08 11.43
N GLY A 43 12.13 10.90 10.72
CA GLY A 43 13.59 10.84 10.75
C GLY A 43 14.15 10.87 12.17
N ASP A 44 13.69 11.80 13.00
CA ASP A 44 14.10 11.94 14.39
C ASP A 44 13.67 10.77 15.28
N GLN A 45 12.46 10.24 15.08
CA GLN A 45 12.00 9.07 15.80
C GLN A 45 12.89 7.85 15.50
N PHE A 46 13.32 7.68 14.25
CA PHE A 46 14.13 6.54 13.82
C PHE A 46 15.64 6.75 13.88
N ARG A 47 16.14 7.97 14.15
CA ARG A 47 17.57 8.20 14.47
C ARG A 47 18.06 7.32 15.63
N ARG A 48 17.19 7.03 16.60
CA ARG A 48 17.50 6.19 17.75
C ARG A 48 17.47 4.68 17.45
N ALA A 49 16.86 4.29 16.32
CA ALA A 49 16.72 2.90 15.89
C ALA A 49 16.95 2.79 14.36
N PRO A 50 18.19 3.04 13.88
CA PRO A 50 18.49 3.21 12.45
C PRO A 50 18.24 1.96 11.59
N GLY A 51 18.00 0.80 12.18
CA GLY A 51 17.66 -0.44 11.47
C GLY A 51 16.16 -0.73 11.37
N PHE A 52 15.30 -0.05 12.14
CA PHE A 52 13.90 -0.47 12.28
C PHE A 52 13.07 -0.25 11.00
N LEU A 53 13.33 0.83 10.26
CA LEU A 53 12.59 1.15 9.03
C LEU A 53 13.43 1.15 7.75
N ARG A 54 14.70 0.72 7.80
CA ARG A 54 15.50 0.64 6.57
C ARG A 54 14.90 -0.37 5.61
N PHE A 55 14.50 0.10 4.44
CA PHE A 55 13.80 -0.65 3.40
C PHE A 55 12.47 -1.25 3.86
N ALA A 56 11.87 -0.74 4.94
CA ALA A 56 10.61 -1.26 5.45
C ALA A 56 9.46 -0.92 4.48
N PRO A 57 8.67 -1.92 4.03
CA PRO A 57 7.44 -1.67 3.31
C PRO A 57 6.38 -1.13 4.29
N VAL A 58 5.92 0.09 4.03
CA VAL A 58 4.99 0.81 4.92
C VAL A 58 3.72 1.19 4.17
N VAL A 59 2.58 1.02 4.83
CA VAL A 59 1.29 1.50 4.37
C VAL A 59 0.97 2.82 5.06
N LEU A 60 0.56 3.84 4.30
CA LEU A 60 0.19 5.14 4.84
C LEU A 60 -1.27 5.15 5.30
N GLY A 61 -1.48 5.36 6.59
CA GLY A 61 -2.82 5.51 7.18
C GLY A 61 -3.30 6.95 7.04
N LEU A 62 -4.35 7.16 6.24
CA LEU A 62 -4.96 8.48 6.01
C LEU A 62 -6.21 8.71 6.88
N GLY A 63 -6.57 7.76 7.74
CA GLY A 63 -7.82 7.80 8.51
C GLY A 63 -7.92 8.90 9.57
N ASP A 64 -6.79 9.43 10.02
CA ASP A 64 -6.73 10.50 11.02
C ASP A 64 -6.62 11.90 10.37
N LEU A 65 -6.61 11.99 9.03
CA LEU A 65 -6.55 13.25 8.30
C LEU A 65 -7.97 13.73 7.94
N ASP A 66 -8.40 14.83 8.57
CA ASP A 66 -9.65 15.53 8.23
C ASP A 66 -9.35 16.76 7.36
N VAL A 67 -8.78 16.51 6.18
CA VAL A 67 -8.42 17.56 5.21
C VAL A 67 -8.79 17.15 3.80
N PRO A 68 -9.05 18.10 2.89
CA PRO A 68 -9.30 17.77 1.50
C PRO A 68 -8.05 17.19 0.83
N ALA A 69 -8.24 16.36 -0.19
CA ALA A 69 -7.15 15.61 -0.82
C ALA A 69 -6.06 16.49 -1.44
N ASN A 70 -6.40 17.72 -1.85
CA ASN A 70 -5.47 18.70 -2.39
C ASN A 70 -4.58 19.37 -1.33
N ALA A 71 -4.91 19.24 -0.04
CA ALA A 71 -4.11 19.77 1.06
C ALA A 71 -2.94 18.85 1.43
N VAL A 72 -2.93 17.60 0.95
CA VAL A 72 -1.88 16.62 1.21
C VAL A 72 -0.90 16.61 0.04
N ASP A 73 0.37 16.94 0.31
CA ASP A 73 1.45 16.81 -0.66
C ASP A 73 2.01 15.36 -0.62
N PHE A 74 1.35 14.48 -1.40
CA PHE A 74 1.76 13.09 -1.54
C PHE A 74 3.11 12.94 -2.26
N GLU A 75 3.45 13.83 -3.18
CA GLU A 75 4.73 13.79 -3.90
C GLU A 75 5.90 14.04 -2.93
N GLY A 76 5.81 15.13 -2.17
CA GLY A 76 6.78 15.48 -1.13
C GLY A 76 6.88 14.40 -0.06
N LEU A 77 5.75 13.80 0.34
CA LEU A 77 5.73 12.72 1.30
C LEU A 77 6.45 11.47 0.78
N VAL A 78 6.12 11.01 -0.43
CA VAL A 78 6.76 9.83 -1.04
C VAL A 78 8.26 10.04 -1.21
N LYS A 79 8.65 11.23 -1.69
CA LYS A 79 10.06 11.59 -1.85
C LYS A 79 10.81 11.59 -0.52
N GLY A 80 10.29 12.29 0.48
CA GLY A 80 10.93 12.38 1.79
C GLY A 80 11.02 11.04 2.52
N LEU A 81 9.99 10.19 2.41
CA LEU A 81 10.05 8.83 2.95
C LEU A 81 11.14 7.98 2.28
N ARG A 82 11.29 8.07 0.95
CA ARG A 82 12.35 7.37 0.21
C ARG A 82 13.75 7.85 0.58
N GLU A 83 13.92 9.15 0.84
CA GLU A 83 15.18 9.72 1.35
C GLU A 83 15.54 9.14 2.74
N LEU A 84 14.54 8.85 3.58
CA LEU A 84 14.71 8.12 4.83
C LEU A 84 14.88 6.60 4.65
N THR A 85 15.00 6.11 3.42
CA THR A 85 15.07 4.68 3.08
C THR A 85 13.80 3.90 3.47
N ILE A 86 12.66 4.58 3.56
CA ILE A 86 11.35 3.96 3.80
C ILE A 86 10.67 3.72 2.46
N VAL A 87 10.01 2.57 2.31
CA VAL A 87 9.33 2.20 1.06
C VAL A 87 7.82 2.30 1.27
N PRO A 88 7.17 3.42 0.92
CA PRO A 88 5.72 3.50 0.94
C PRO A 88 5.15 2.64 -0.19
N ILE A 89 4.26 1.69 0.15
CA ILE A 89 3.72 0.70 -0.80
C ILE A 89 2.21 0.86 -1.07
N GLY A 90 1.53 1.71 -0.31
CA GLY A 90 0.11 1.97 -0.49
C GLY A 90 -0.50 2.76 0.67
N THR A 91 -1.82 2.92 0.64
CA THR A 91 -2.59 3.72 1.60
C THR A 91 -3.71 2.91 2.25
N THR A 92 -4.19 3.33 3.41
CA THR A 92 -5.36 2.73 4.07
C THR A 92 -6.16 3.78 4.85
N GLY A 93 -7.47 3.58 5.00
CA GLY A 93 -8.36 4.56 5.61
C GLY A 93 -8.55 5.83 4.77
N GLY A 94 -8.90 6.93 5.44
CA GLY A 94 -9.18 8.24 4.83
C GLY A 94 -10.48 8.27 4.02
N THR A 95 -10.74 9.39 3.35
CA THR A 95 -11.86 9.50 2.41
C THR A 95 -11.50 8.88 1.05
N PRO A 96 -12.48 8.50 0.21
CA PRO A 96 -12.23 8.03 -1.16
C PRO A 96 -11.38 9.01 -1.99
N GLU A 97 -11.58 10.31 -1.82
CA GLU A 97 -10.86 11.37 -2.54
C GLU A 97 -9.38 11.37 -2.19
N LEU A 98 -9.05 11.22 -0.90
CA LEU A 98 -7.67 11.12 -0.42
C LEU A 98 -6.97 9.89 -0.99
N ARG A 99 -7.64 8.74 -0.98
CA ARG A 99 -7.09 7.50 -1.57
C ARG A 99 -6.87 7.65 -3.08
N ASN A 100 -7.83 8.25 -3.79
CA ASN A 100 -7.73 8.48 -5.23
C ASN A 100 -6.60 9.45 -5.59
N ALA A 101 -6.41 10.52 -4.81
CA ALA A 101 -5.28 11.43 -4.99
C ALA A 101 -3.93 10.70 -4.80
N ALA A 102 -3.83 9.86 -3.76
CA ALA A 102 -2.63 9.09 -3.49
C ALA A 102 -2.29 8.07 -4.60
N MET A 103 -3.30 7.51 -5.28
CA MET A 103 -3.09 6.60 -6.41
C MET A 103 -2.27 7.23 -7.54
N ALA A 104 -2.46 8.54 -7.80
CA ALA A 104 -1.70 9.25 -8.83
C ALA A 104 -0.18 9.25 -8.55
N PHE A 105 0.23 9.04 -7.30
CA PHE A 105 1.62 8.98 -6.86
C PHE A 105 2.12 7.55 -6.61
N GLY A 106 1.40 6.54 -7.11
CA GLY A 106 1.78 5.13 -6.99
C GLY A 106 1.49 4.51 -5.62
N LEU A 107 0.56 5.08 -4.86
CA LEU A 107 0.13 4.57 -3.56
C LEU A 107 -1.28 3.97 -3.65
N PRO A 108 -1.43 2.71 -4.08
CA PRO A 108 -2.73 2.08 -4.20
C PRO A 108 -3.38 1.90 -2.82
N PRO A 109 -4.72 1.90 -2.74
CA PRO A 109 -5.42 1.58 -1.51
C PRO A 109 -5.25 0.09 -1.16
N ILE A 110 -4.77 -0.18 0.05
CA ILE A 110 -4.55 -1.51 0.62
C ILE A 110 -5.65 -1.77 1.65
N ARG A 111 -6.37 -2.88 1.43
CA ARG A 111 -7.40 -3.37 2.35
C ARG A 111 -6.76 -4.34 3.34
N GLY A 112 -6.98 -4.12 4.63
CA GLY A 112 -6.55 -5.06 5.66
C GLY A 112 -7.34 -6.37 5.58
N ALA A 113 -6.70 -7.48 5.93
CA ALA A 113 -7.38 -8.78 6.03
C ALA A 113 -8.49 -8.69 7.09
N GLY A 114 -9.76 -8.74 6.66
CA GLY A 114 -10.93 -8.61 7.53
C GLY A 114 -11.59 -7.21 7.55
N GLY A 115 -11.12 -6.26 6.73
CA GLY A 115 -11.78 -4.97 6.54
C GLY A 115 -13.13 -5.15 5.83
N ARG A 116 -14.23 -5.04 6.57
CA ARG A 116 -15.57 -4.88 5.99
C ARG A 116 -15.60 -3.56 5.25
N GLU A 117 -15.84 -3.61 3.96
CA GLU A 117 -16.30 -2.45 3.22
C GLU A 117 -17.74 -2.19 3.63
N SER A 118 -18.03 -0.98 4.12
CA SER A 118 -19.29 -0.37 3.75
C SER A 118 -19.22 -0.14 2.26
N ASP A 119 -19.72 -1.12 1.51
CA ASP A 119 -20.04 -0.99 0.10
C ASP A 119 -21.06 0.15 0.00
N GLU A 120 -20.59 1.37 -0.25
CA GLU A 120 -21.50 2.46 -0.61
C GLU A 120 -21.80 2.25 -2.09
N PRO A 121 -23.06 1.90 -2.45
CA PRO A 121 -23.38 1.62 -3.83
C PRO A 121 -23.15 2.88 -4.66
N LEU A 122 -22.43 2.71 -5.77
CA LEU A 122 -22.35 3.71 -6.84
C LEU A 122 -23.77 4.21 -7.15
N PRO A 123 -24.01 5.54 -7.19
CA PRO A 123 -25.32 6.06 -7.52
C PRO A 123 -25.68 5.58 -8.92
N GLU A 124 -26.79 4.85 -9.01
CA GLU A 124 -27.41 4.45 -10.27
C GLU A 124 -27.78 5.74 -11.02
N ALA A 125 -27.16 5.93 -12.17
CA ALA A 125 -27.39 7.10 -13.01
C ALA A 125 -28.88 7.14 -13.42
N ALA A 126 -29.55 8.22 -13.04
CA ALA A 126 -30.93 8.53 -13.42
C ALA A 126 -31.04 8.99 -14.88
#